data_AF-A0A7S2QJN1-F1
#
_entry.id   AF-A0A7S2QJN1-F1
#
_cell.length_a   1.000
_cell.length_b   1.000
_cell.length_c   1.000
_cell.angle_alpha   90.00
_cell.angle_beta   90.00
_cell.angle_gamma   90.00
#
_symmetry.space_group_name_H-M   'P 1'
#
loop_
_entity.id
_entity.type
_entity.pdbx_description
1 polymer ?
#
loop_
_entity_poly.entity_id
_entity_poly.type
_entity_poly.pdbx_seq_one_letter_code
_entity_poly.pdbx_strand_id
1 'polypeptide(L)'
;EAFAALAKLAYCGDLPGIYGTVASSCSNWGLPGVSTRCEKSGFEVVPGYVRTLTAFGHDSLFGYAAKVQRVSNGSQVAEGVLISIRGSLNSLNSTVMDKKTTTATDVADCEGCSIHQGYSEEYGYLKQALERVLSELQCPAGACTVHVTGHGSGAAIAAIAAWELSARNYTIGTSYV
;
A
#
# COMPACT_ATOMS: atom_id res chain seq x y z
N GLU A 1 13.04 -3.38 6.08
CA GLU A 1 13.53 -3.64 4.70
C GLU A 1 12.51 -4.27 3.76
N ALA A 2 11.70 -5.25 4.20
CA ALA A 2 10.69 -5.88 3.34
C ALA A 2 9.70 -4.87 2.73
N PHE A 3 9.19 -3.95 3.53
CA PHE A 3 8.23 -2.94 3.07
C PHE A 3 8.83 -2.02 2.00
N ALA A 4 10.09 -1.58 2.18
CA ALA A 4 10.79 -0.81 1.16
C ALA A 4 11.00 -1.59 -0.15
N ALA A 5 11.25 -2.91 -0.06
CA ALA A 5 11.34 -3.76 -1.24
C ALA A 5 9.99 -3.89 -1.96
N LEU A 6 8.92 -4.10 -1.21
CA LEU A 6 7.55 -4.17 -1.70
C LEU A 6 7.11 -2.83 -2.32
N ALA A 7 7.41 -1.70 -1.69
CA ALA A 7 7.14 -0.37 -2.23
C ALA A 7 7.82 -0.16 -3.60
N LYS A 8 9.05 -0.65 -3.78
CA LYS A 8 9.75 -0.61 -5.07
C LYS A 8 9.08 -1.46 -6.14
N LEU A 9 8.51 -2.63 -5.80
CA LEU A 9 7.79 -3.47 -6.77
C LEU A 9 6.58 -2.75 -7.39
N ALA A 10 5.94 -1.85 -6.64
CA ALA A 10 4.80 -1.10 -7.17
C ALA A 10 5.21 -0.24 -8.40
N TYR A 11 6.49 0.16 -8.51
CA TYR A 11 7.02 0.87 -9.67
C TYR A 11 7.22 0.01 -10.93
N CYS A 12 7.15 -1.31 -10.80
CA CYS A 12 7.12 -2.20 -11.96
C CYS A 12 5.78 -2.09 -12.72
N GLY A 13 4.73 -1.55 -12.12
CA GLY A 13 3.40 -1.40 -12.73
C GLY A 13 2.61 -2.71 -12.82
N ASP A 14 1.52 -2.69 -13.58
CA ASP A 14 0.65 -3.85 -13.81
C ASP A 14 1.21 -4.79 -14.88
N LEU A 15 2.41 -5.32 -14.63
CA LEU A 15 3.01 -6.29 -15.54
C LEU A 15 2.37 -7.67 -15.33
N PRO A 16 2.14 -8.45 -16.40
CA PRO A 16 1.80 -9.85 -16.29
C PRO A 16 2.75 -10.56 -15.33
N GLY A 17 2.20 -11.21 -14.31
CA GLY A 17 2.99 -11.89 -13.29
C GLY A 17 3.30 -11.08 -12.04
N ILE A 18 2.75 -9.86 -11.84
CA ILE A 18 2.90 -9.10 -10.59
C ILE A 18 2.53 -9.93 -9.34
N TYR A 19 1.52 -10.79 -9.45
CA TYR A 19 1.16 -11.77 -8.41
C TYR A 19 2.35 -12.68 -8.06
N GLY A 20 2.97 -13.26 -9.08
CA GLY A 20 4.16 -14.10 -8.96
C GLY A 20 5.36 -13.30 -8.46
N THR A 21 5.53 -12.04 -8.86
CA THR A 21 6.61 -11.17 -8.41
C THR A 21 6.48 -10.78 -6.95
N VAL A 22 5.28 -10.40 -6.48
CA VAL A 22 5.02 -10.09 -5.08
C VAL A 22 5.19 -11.35 -4.23
N ALA A 23 4.60 -12.47 -4.67
CA ALA A 23 4.77 -13.75 -3.99
C ALA A 23 6.26 -14.16 -3.95
N SER A 24 6.97 -14.14 -5.07
CA SER A 24 8.39 -14.52 -5.17
C SER A 24 9.36 -13.60 -4.44
N SER A 25 9.00 -12.32 -4.26
CA SER A 25 9.78 -11.39 -3.45
C SER A 25 9.70 -11.72 -1.95
N CYS A 26 8.64 -12.41 -1.55
CA CYS A 26 8.41 -12.88 -0.18
C CYS A 26 8.54 -14.40 0.00
N SER A 27 8.57 -15.21 -1.05
CA SER A 27 8.62 -16.68 -0.97
C SER A 27 10.03 -17.21 -1.15
N ASN A 28 10.44 -18.15 -0.29
CA ASN A 28 11.70 -18.85 -0.48
C ASN A 28 11.59 -19.68 -1.77
N TRP A 29 12.54 -19.51 -2.69
CA TRP A 29 12.59 -20.24 -3.97
C TRP A 29 12.97 -21.73 -3.79
N GLY A 30 12.67 -22.30 -2.63
CA GLY A 30 13.08 -23.65 -2.24
C GLY A 30 14.60 -23.81 -2.12
N LEU A 31 15.36 -22.71 -2.05
CA LEU A 31 16.81 -22.76 -1.90
C LEU A 31 17.14 -23.01 -0.42
N PRO A 32 17.80 -24.14 -0.08
CA PRO A 32 18.13 -24.44 1.31
C PRO A 32 18.98 -23.33 1.92
N GLY A 33 18.55 -22.80 3.07
CA GLY A 33 19.27 -21.77 3.82
C GLY A 33 19.09 -20.33 3.36
N VAL A 34 18.25 -20.05 2.35
CA VAL A 34 17.96 -18.68 1.90
C VAL A 34 16.63 -18.21 2.50
N SER A 35 16.67 -17.26 3.44
CA SER A 35 15.45 -16.61 3.93
C SER A 35 15.11 -15.37 3.11
N THR A 36 13.82 -15.19 2.82
CA THR A 36 13.36 -14.01 2.06
C THR A 36 13.39 -12.75 2.92
N ARG A 37 13.26 -11.58 2.27
CA ARG A 37 13.16 -10.30 3.00
C ARG A 37 11.94 -10.28 3.93
N CYS A 38 10.84 -10.89 3.52
CA CYS A 38 9.59 -10.93 4.28
C CYS A 38 9.75 -11.91 5.46
N GLU A 39 10.31 -13.10 5.24
CA GLU A 39 10.60 -14.07 6.31
C GLU A 39 11.56 -13.49 7.36
N LYS A 40 12.62 -12.81 6.94
CA LYS A 40 13.52 -12.07 7.84
C LYS A 40 12.81 -10.97 8.63
N SER A 41 11.74 -10.42 8.07
CA SER A 41 10.86 -9.45 8.73
C SER A 41 9.72 -10.12 9.52
N GLY A 42 9.68 -11.45 9.58
CA GLY A 42 8.74 -12.25 10.37
C GLY A 42 7.37 -12.49 9.72
N PHE A 43 7.20 -12.22 8.42
CA PHE A 43 5.92 -12.42 7.73
C PHE A 43 6.07 -13.00 6.33
N GLU A 44 4.99 -13.51 5.78
CA GLU A 44 4.93 -13.95 4.38
C GLU A 44 3.63 -13.49 3.73
N VAL A 45 3.60 -13.49 2.40
CA VAL A 45 2.41 -13.19 1.61
C VAL A 45 1.64 -14.48 1.38
N VAL A 46 0.33 -14.47 1.65
CA VAL A 46 -0.53 -15.63 1.45
C VAL A 46 -0.73 -15.87 -0.06
N PRO A 47 -0.33 -17.04 -0.62
CA PRO A 47 -0.48 -17.32 -2.04
C PRO A 47 -1.92 -17.19 -2.53
N GLY A 48 -2.13 -16.53 -3.68
CA GLY A 48 -3.46 -16.30 -4.27
C GLY A 48 -4.21 -15.07 -3.72
N TYR A 49 -3.69 -14.41 -2.68
CA TYR A 49 -4.30 -13.25 -2.03
C TYR A 49 -3.56 -11.95 -2.32
N VAL A 50 -3.09 -11.77 -3.56
CA VAL A 50 -2.59 -10.48 -4.06
C VAL A 50 -3.68 -9.89 -4.96
N ARG A 51 -3.88 -8.57 -4.95
CA ARG A 51 -4.79 -7.83 -5.81
C ARG A 51 -4.14 -6.54 -6.27
N THR A 52 -4.40 -6.13 -7.50
CA THR A 52 -3.93 -4.83 -8.00
C THR A 52 -4.87 -3.71 -7.55
N LEU A 53 -4.28 -2.55 -7.30
CA LEU A 53 -4.98 -1.30 -7.04
C LEU A 53 -4.76 -0.42 -8.25
N THR A 54 -5.79 -0.28 -9.08
CA THR A 54 -5.78 0.56 -10.27
C THR A 54 -6.90 1.57 -10.18
N ALA A 55 -6.57 2.84 -10.35
CA ALA A 55 -7.55 3.91 -10.53
C ALA A 55 -7.95 3.97 -12.01
N PHE A 56 -9.25 3.97 -12.29
CA PHE A 56 -9.74 4.10 -13.66
C PHE A 56 -9.30 5.44 -14.26
N GLY A 57 -8.69 5.41 -15.45
CA GLY A 57 -8.25 6.61 -16.17
C GLY A 57 -6.93 7.21 -15.69
N HIS A 58 -6.20 6.54 -14.78
CA HIS A 58 -4.91 7.02 -14.25
C HIS A 58 -3.82 5.93 -14.33
N ASP A 59 -3.20 5.79 -15.50
CA ASP A 59 -2.17 4.76 -15.76
C ASP A 59 -0.91 4.91 -14.87
N SER A 60 -0.70 6.09 -14.28
CA SER A 60 0.42 6.37 -13.38
C SER A 60 0.13 6.06 -11.91
N LEU A 61 -1.14 5.88 -11.54
CA LEU A 61 -1.56 5.63 -10.16
C LEU A 61 -1.90 4.16 -9.97
N PHE A 62 -0.95 3.45 -9.38
CA PHE A 62 -0.97 2.01 -9.26
C PHE A 62 -0.61 1.58 -7.84
N GLY A 63 -1.04 0.40 -7.45
CA GLY A 63 -0.57 -0.26 -6.25
C GLY A 63 -0.97 -1.73 -6.27
N TYR A 64 -0.74 -2.39 -5.16
CA TYR A 64 -1.29 -3.71 -4.90
C TYR A 64 -1.58 -3.86 -3.42
N ALA A 65 -2.49 -4.78 -3.10
CA ALA A 65 -2.71 -5.26 -1.76
C ALA A 65 -2.44 -6.75 -1.69
N ALA A 66 -1.89 -7.21 -0.58
CA ALA A 66 -1.55 -8.61 -0.35
C ALA A 66 -1.96 -9.01 1.06
N LYS A 67 -2.62 -10.16 1.20
CA LYS A 67 -2.83 -10.75 2.53
C LYS A 67 -1.48 -11.24 3.06
N VAL A 68 -1.18 -10.91 4.32
CA VAL A 68 0.06 -11.30 4.99
C VAL A 68 -0.24 -12.10 6.25
N GLN A 69 0.62 -13.07 6.55
CA GLN A 69 0.53 -13.89 7.75
C GLN A 69 1.87 -13.95 8.48
N ARG A 70 1.81 -14.25 9.77
CA ARG A 70 2.97 -14.25 10.64
C ARG A 70 3.76 -15.55 10.46
N VAL A 71 5.08 -15.45 10.28
CA VAL A 71 5.96 -16.64 10.15
C VAL A 71 6.53 -17.06 11.51
N SER A 72 6.61 -16.15 12.49
CA SER A 72 7.14 -16.44 13.82
C SER A 72 6.48 -15.59 14.91
N ASN A 73 6.44 -16.11 16.15
CA ASN A 73 5.77 -15.44 17.29
C ASN A 73 6.34 -14.05 17.64
N GLY A 74 7.56 -13.71 17.18
CA GLY A 74 8.21 -12.42 17.40
C GLY A 74 8.10 -11.42 16.25
N SER A 75 7.31 -11.72 15.21
CA SER A 75 7.16 -10.80 14.08
C SER A 75 6.58 -9.45 14.49
N GLN A 76 7.16 -8.39 13.92
CA GLN A 76 6.64 -7.03 14.04
C GLN A 76 5.48 -6.75 13.08
N VAL A 77 5.18 -7.68 12.17
CA VAL A 77 4.09 -7.55 11.20
C VAL A 77 2.97 -8.49 11.64
N ALA A 78 1.83 -7.90 11.97
CA ALA A 78 0.63 -8.63 12.33
C ALA A 78 0.00 -9.28 11.10
N GLU A 79 -0.90 -10.23 11.34
CA GLU A 79 -1.70 -10.80 10.26
C GLU A 79 -2.71 -9.77 9.77
N GLY A 80 -2.91 -9.70 8.45
CA GLY A 80 -3.75 -8.68 7.86
C GLY A 80 -3.51 -8.47 6.38
N VAL A 81 -3.66 -7.23 5.93
CA VAL A 81 -3.44 -6.84 4.53
C VAL A 81 -2.34 -5.79 4.45
N LEU A 82 -1.36 -6.02 3.57
CA LEU A 82 -0.34 -5.06 3.19
C LEU A 82 -0.72 -4.37 1.89
N ILE A 83 -0.76 -3.05 1.91
CA ILE A 83 -1.02 -2.18 0.78
C ILE A 83 0.30 -1.51 0.39
N SER A 84 0.66 -1.62 -0.88
CA SER A 84 1.82 -0.93 -1.47
C SER A 84 1.35 0.00 -2.57
N ILE A 85 1.59 1.31 -2.39
CA ILE A 85 1.15 2.36 -3.32
C ILE A 85 2.35 2.89 -4.10
N ARG A 86 2.24 2.88 -5.43
CA ARG A 86 3.16 3.55 -6.35
C ARG A 86 2.72 5.01 -6.48
N GLY A 87 3.68 5.92 -6.38
CA GLY A 87 3.47 7.31 -6.78
C GLY A 87 3.49 7.51 -8.29
N SER A 88 2.91 8.60 -8.79
CA SER A 88 2.93 8.92 -10.23
C SER A 88 4.37 9.02 -10.78
N LEU A 89 4.64 8.37 -11.93
CA LEU A 89 5.91 8.47 -12.67
C LEU A 89 5.96 9.63 -13.67
N ASN A 90 4.80 10.18 -14.07
CA ASN A 90 4.74 11.19 -15.11
C ASN A 90 4.99 12.60 -14.54
N SER A 91 6.15 12.79 -13.93
CA SER A 91 6.62 14.03 -13.32
C SER A 91 6.70 15.24 -14.27
N LEU A 92 6.59 15.04 -15.59
CA LEU A 92 6.62 16.11 -16.59
C LEU A 92 5.28 16.85 -16.75
N ASN A 93 4.16 16.30 -16.27
CA ASN A 93 2.88 17.01 -16.14
C ASN A 93 2.20 16.78 -14.77
N SER A 94 2.70 15.84 -13.96
CA SER A 94 2.16 15.47 -12.65
C SER A 94 3.25 15.46 -11.57
N THR A 95 3.89 16.60 -11.33
CA THR A 95 4.97 16.66 -10.32
C THR A 95 4.46 16.73 -8.88
N VAL A 96 3.17 16.52 -8.57
CA VAL A 96 2.33 17.53 -7.89
C VAL A 96 1.72 18.40 -8.98
N MET A 97 0.49 18.09 -9.42
CA MET A 97 -0.29 18.84 -10.43
C MET A 97 0.10 20.33 -10.40
N ASP A 98 0.86 20.84 -11.37
CA ASP A 98 1.31 22.24 -11.50
C ASP A 98 2.08 22.90 -10.32
N LYS A 99 2.82 22.17 -9.47
CA LYS A 99 3.32 22.72 -8.19
C LYS A 99 2.18 23.30 -7.32
N LYS A 100 0.98 22.70 -7.39
CA LYS A 100 -0.09 22.96 -6.41
C LYS A 100 0.40 22.53 -5.03
N THR A 101 1.15 23.41 -4.38
CA THR A 101 1.51 23.38 -2.96
C THR A 101 0.34 23.82 -2.09
N THR A 102 -0.85 23.98 -2.69
CA THR A 102 -2.07 24.31 -2.00
C THR A 102 -2.42 23.19 -1.04
N THR A 103 -2.66 23.59 0.19
CA THR A 103 -3.20 22.74 1.23
C THR A 103 -4.72 22.76 1.11
N ALA A 104 -5.34 21.58 1.04
CA ALA A 104 -6.75 21.44 1.37
C ALA A 104 -6.86 21.46 2.90
N THR A 105 -7.67 22.37 3.43
CA THR A 105 -7.81 22.61 4.88
C THR A 105 -8.99 21.87 5.51
N ASP A 106 -9.82 21.23 4.69
CA ASP A 106 -11.10 20.66 5.11
C ASP A 106 -11.03 19.13 5.06
N VAL A 107 -10.06 18.58 5.78
CA VAL A 107 -9.95 17.12 5.97
C VAL A 107 -11.11 16.68 6.87
N ALA A 108 -11.99 15.82 6.35
CA ALA A 108 -13.14 15.32 7.09
C ALA A 108 -12.73 14.76 8.46
N ASP A 109 -13.49 15.10 9.51
CA ASP A 109 -13.25 14.62 10.88
C ASP A 109 -11.88 14.98 11.48
N CYS A 110 -11.23 16.05 11.00
CA CYS A 110 -9.91 16.49 11.47
C CYS A 110 -9.82 18.03 11.51
N GLU A 111 -10.26 18.64 12.60
CA GLU A 111 -10.26 20.11 12.75
C GLU A 111 -8.83 20.67 12.68
N GLY A 112 -8.64 21.67 11.79
CA GLY A 112 -7.34 22.32 11.59
C GLY A 112 -6.32 21.49 10.82
N CYS A 113 -6.67 20.27 10.39
CA CYS A 113 -5.78 19.43 9.61
C CYS A 113 -5.70 19.92 8.17
N SER A 114 -4.50 19.87 7.61
CA SER A 114 -4.29 20.21 6.21
C SER A 114 -3.57 19.09 5.49
N ILE A 115 -3.95 18.90 4.23
CA ILE A 115 -3.43 17.86 3.37
C ILE A 115 -3.03 18.48 2.04
N HIS A 116 -1.96 17.99 1.44
CA HIS A 116 -1.55 18.46 0.13
C HIS A 116 -2.63 18.10 -0.90
N GLN A 117 -3.20 19.10 -1.60
CA GLN A 117 -4.36 18.91 -2.47
C GLN A 117 -4.14 17.80 -3.52
N GLY A 118 -2.99 17.82 -4.21
CA GLY A 118 -2.67 16.81 -5.23
C GLY A 118 -2.68 15.36 -4.70
N TYR A 119 -2.08 15.11 -3.53
CA TYR A 119 -2.09 13.76 -2.94
C TYR A 119 -3.47 13.35 -2.43
N SER A 120 -4.27 14.30 -1.95
CA SER A 120 -5.67 14.05 -1.57
C SER A 120 -6.53 13.66 -2.77
N GLU A 121 -6.36 14.35 -3.90
CA GLU A 121 -7.05 14.02 -5.16
C GLU A 121 -6.62 12.63 -5.67
N GLU A 122 -5.31 12.35 -5.70
CA GLU A 122 -4.78 11.02 -6.06
C GLU A 122 -5.34 9.91 -5.15
N TYR A 123 -5.34 10.11 -3.83
CA TYR A 123 -5.96 9.16 -2.91
C TYR A 123 -7.44 8.93 -3.21
N GLY A 124 -8.19 10.01 -3.52
CA GLY A 124 -9.59 9.95 -3.89
C GLY A 124 -9.87 8.99 -5.06
N TYR A 125 -8.98 8.96 -6.07
CA TYR A 125 -9.09 8.04 -7.20
C TYR A 125 -8.83 6.57 -6.82
N LEU A 126 -7.93 6.32 -5.85
CA LEU A 126 -7.63 4.97 -5.37
C LEU A 126 -8.67 4.42 -4.39
N LYS A 127 -9.37 5.30 -3.68
CA LYS A 127 -10.24 4.95 -2.56
C LYS A 127 -11.25 3.84 -2.89
N GLN A 128 -11.98 3.97 -4.00
CA GLN A 128 -12.96 2.95 -4.39
C GLN A 128 -12.31 1.59 -4.72
N ALA A 129 -11.16 1.60 -5.40
CA ALA A 129 -10.42 0.38 -5.70
C ALA A 129 -9.88 -0.26 -4.41
N LEU A 130 -9.41 0.55 -3.47
CA LEU A 130 -8.91 0.09 -2.17
C LEU A 130 -10.02 -0.55 -1.34
N GLU A 131 -11.19 0.08 -1.21
CA GLU A 131 -12.34 -0.47 -0.50
C GLU A 131 -12.78 -1.83 -1.09
N ARG A 132 -12.86 -1.91 -2.43
CA ARG A 132 -13.17 -3.17 -3.13
C ARG A 132 -12.15 -4.26 -2.80
N VAL A 133 -10.86 -3.93 -2.90
CA VAL A 133 -9.78 -4.91 -2.66
C VAL A 133 -9.72 -5.36 -1.20
N LEU A 134 -9.94 -4.47 -0.22
CA LEU A 134 -10.02 -4.85 1.18
C LEU A 134 -11.16 -5.84 1.44
N SER A 135 -12.32 -5.61 0.79
CA SER A 135 -13.45 -6.56 0.83
C SER A 135 -13.08 -7.92 0.20
N GLU A 136 -12.47 -7.93 -1.00
CA GLU A 136 -12.03 -9.15 -1.67
C GLU A 136 -10.99 -9.95 -0.86
N LEU A 137 -10.15 -9.25 -0.09
CA LEU A 137 -9.17 -9.86 0.81
C LEU A 137 -9.73 -10.22 2.19
N GLN A 138 -11.05 -10.07 2.38
CA GLN A 138 -11.76 -10.37 3.63
C GLN A 138 -11.17 -9.60 4.82
N CYS A 139 -10.87 -8.32 4.59
CA CYS A 139 -10.30 -7.40 5.56
C CYS A 139 -11.32 -6.32 5.89
N PRO A 140 -12.34 -6.61 6.73
CA PRO A 140 -13.33 -5.61 7.12
C PRO A 140 -12.80 -4.69 8.22
N ALA A 141 -13.36 -3.49 8.30
CA ALA A 141 -13.14 -2.55 9.40
C ALA A 141 -13.43 -3.20 10.77
N GLY A 142 -12.64 -2.86 11.78
CA GLY A 142 -12.76 -3.32 13.17
C GLY A 142 -12.18 -4.71 13.46
N ALA A 143 -11.87 -5.51 12.43
CA ALA A 143 -11.35 -6.87 12.61
C ALA A 143 -10.05 -7.15 11.85
N CYS A 144 -9.61 -6.23 10.99
CA CYS A 144 -8.43 -6.41 10.16
C CYS A 144 -7.32 -5.41 10.50
N THR A 145 -6.07 -5.89 10.49
CA THR A 145 -4.89 -5.03 10.50
C THR A 145 -4.49 -4.68 9.07
N VAL A 146 -4.28 -3.39 8.81
CA VAL A 146 -3.81 -2.89 7.52
C VAL A 146 -2.42 -2.30 7.69
N HIS A 147 -1.50 -2.77 6.87
CA HIS A 147 -0.14 -2.27 6.73
C HIS A 147 -0.06 -1.44 5.47
N VAL A 148 0.50 -0.23 5.52
CA VAL A 148 0.59 0.62 4.33
C VAL A 148 2.04 0.99 4.04
N THR A 149 2.41 0.95 2.77
CA THR A 149 3.72 1.39 2.33
C THR A 149 3.68 2.09 0.99
N GLY A 150 4.66 2.96 0.76
CA GLY A 150 4.92 3.62 -0.51
C GLY A 150 6.33 4.16 -0.56
N HIS A 151 6.70 4.75 -1.69
CA HIS A 151 7.97 5.46 -1.85
C HIS A 151 7.72 6.75 -2.62
N GLY A 152 8.47 7.82 -2.32
CA GLY A 152 8.30 9.13 -2.95
C GLY A 152 6.86 9.67 -2.81
N SER A 153 6.21 10.04 -3.91
CA SER A 153 4.79 10.45 -3.89
C SER A 153 3.86 9.33 -3.42
N GLY A 154 4.19 8.06 -3.66
CA GLY A 154 3.40 6.93 -3.16
C GLY A 154 3.40 6.83 -1.64
N ALA A 155 4.47 7.29 -0.97
CA ALA A 155 4.53 7.36 0.49
C ALA A 155 3.57 8.41 1.05
N ALA A 156 3.44 9.57 0.39
CA ALA A 156 2.49 10.58 0.79
C ALA A 156 1.05 10.06 0.68
N ILE A 157 0.71 9.38 -0.42
CA ILE A 157 -0.61 8.75 -0.60
C ILE A 157 -0.82 7.63 0.43
N ALA A 158 0.21 6.82 0.72
CA ALA A 158 0.17 5.77 1.73
C ALA A 158 -0.10 6.34 3.14
N ALA A 159 0.47 7.49 3.49
CA ALA A 159 0.20 8.16 4.75
C ALA A 159 -1.27 8.61 4.86
N ILE A 160 -1.82 9.16 3.78
CA ILE A 160 -3.24 9.56 3.71
C ILE A 160 -4.15 8.33 3.85
N ALA A 161 -3.83 7.25 3.13
CA ALA A 161 -4.56 6.00 3.22
C ALA A 161 -4.55 5.42 4.64
N ALA A 162 -3.40 5.40 5.30
CA ALA A 162 -3.29 4.92 6.67
C ALA A 162 -4.14 5.75 7.64
N TRP A 163 -4.11 7.08 7.52
CA TRP A 163 -4.93 7.96 8.34
C TRP A 163 -6.43 7.74 8.11
N GLU A 164 -6.88 7.66 6.86
CA GLU A 164 -8.30 7.51 6.52
C GLU A 164 -8.86 6.13 6.89
N LEU A 165 -8.06 5.08 6.71
CA LEU A 165 -8.40 3.73 7.18
C LEU A 165 -8.48 3.68 8.72
N SER A 166 -7.59 4.36 9.44
CA SER A 166 -7.67 4.48 10.90
C SER A 166 -8.99 5.14 11.34
N ALA A 167 -9.37 6.25 10.70
CA ALA A 167 -10.64 6.93 10.96
C ALA A 167 -11.86 6.03 10.68
N ARG A 168 -11.69 5.02 9.82
CA ARG A 168 -12.69 4.01 9.48
C ARG A 168 -12.59 2.73 10.30
N ASN A 169 -11.96 2.80 11.47
CA ASN A 169 -11.87 1.70 12.44
C ASN A 169 -11.03 0.50 11.94
N TYR A 170 -10.14 0.69 10.96
CA TYR A 170 -9.11 -0.31 10.68
C TYR A 170 -7.96 -0.18 11.69
N THR A 171 -7.37 -1.30 12.08
CA THR A 171 -6.13 -1.26 12.88
C THR A 171 -4.97 -0.99 11.93
N ILE A 172 -4.26 0.12 12.09
CA ILE A 172 -3.06 0.40 11.30
C ILE A 172 -1.87 -0.29 11.96
N GLY A 173 -1.29 -1.25 11.26
CA GLY A 173 -0.08 -1.94 11.69
C GLY A 173 1.19 -1.19 11.29
N THR A 174 2.31 -1.90 11.29
CA THR A 174 3.59 -1.40 10.76
C THR A 174 3.38 -0.79 9.38
N SER A 175 3.84 0.45 9.22
CA SER A 175 3.73 1.21 8.00
C SER A 175 5.10 1.82 7.66
N TYR A 176 5.44 1.86 6.38
CA TYR A 176 6.69 2.45 5.89
C TYR A 176 6.35 3.46 4.80
N VAL A 177 6.45 4.73 5.17
CA VAL A 177 6.21 5.90 4.33
C VAL A 177 7.52 6.68 4.21
#